data_AF-G9KE36-F1
#
_entry.id   AF-G9KE36-F1
#
_cell.length_a   1.000
_cell.length_b   1.000
_cell.length_c   1.000
_cell.angle_alpha   90.00
_cell.angle_beta   90.00
_cell.angle_gamma   90.00
#
_symmetry.space_group_name_H-M   'P 1'
#
loop_
_entity.id
_entity.type
_entity.pdbx_description
1 polymer ?
#
loop_
_entity_poly.entity_id
_entity_poly.type
_entity_poly.pdbx_seq_one_letter_code
_entity_poly.pdbx_strand_id
1 'polypeptide(L)'
;MALYATAATVLAAVEGRRGSIKGLVYASSFQNVKQLYALVCETQRYSAVLDAVIAGAGLLRAEKKLRPHLAKVLVYELLLGKGFRGGGGRWRPLLERHQARLKAELARLKVQRRVSRNEDLLQVGSRPGTASQVPRFVRVNTLKTSPEDAVDYFKRQGFSYQGRASSLEDLRALKGKCFLLDPLLPELLVFPAQTDLHDHPLYRAGHLILQDKASCLPAMLLAPPPGSHVLDACAAPGNKTSHLAALLRNQGKIFAFDRD
;
A
#
# COMPACT_ATOMS: atom_id res chain seq x y z
N MET A 1 19.47 11.99 8.45
CA MET A 1 19.13 12.33 9.86
C MET A 1 17.67 12.76 10.04
N ALA A 2 17.06 13.51 9.12
CA ALA A 2 15.66 13.93 9.21
C ALA A 2 14.64 12.78 9.17
N LEU A 3 14.93 11.67 8.47
CA LEU A 3 13.99 10.57 8.25
C LEU A 3 13.25 10.10 9.51
N TYR A 4 13.97 9.71 10.56
CA TYR A 4 13.35 9.15 11.78
C TYR A 4 12.52 10.20 12.55
N ALA A 5 12.96 11.46 12.56
CA ALA A 5 12.22 12.55 13.19
C ALA A 5 10.95 12.90 12.38
N THR A 6 11.04 12.94 11.05
CA THR A 6 9.90 13.13 10.16
C THR A 6 8.91 11.96 10.29
N ALA A 7 9.39 10.72 10.29
CA ALA A 7 8.55 9.53 10.49
C ALA A 7 7.82 9.57 11.84
N ALA A 8 8.51 9.97 12.91
CA ALA A 8 7.89 10.14 14.23
C ALA A 8 6.80 11.23 14.25
N THR A 9 7.03 12.33 13.52
CA THR A 9 6.07 13.44 13.40
C THR A 9 4.82 13.01 12.64
N VAL A 10 5.00 12.31 11.51
CA VAL A 10 3.89 11.73 10.74
C VAL A 10 3.14 10.72 11.59
N LEU A 11 3.83 9.81 12.28
CA LEU A 11 3.20 8.78 13.12
C LEU A 11 2.34 9.43 14.22
N ALA A 12 2.84 10.48 14.88
CA ALA A 12 2.08 11.22 15.88
C ALA A 12 0.82 11.89 15.30
N ALA A 13 0.92 12.46 14.09
CA ALA A 13 -0.22 13.04 13.41
C ALA A 13 -1.27 11.99 13.00
N VAL A 14 -0.84 10.81 12.56
CA VAL A 14 -1.73 9.68 12.22
C VAL A 14 -2.44 9.14 13.46
N GLU A 15 -1.71 8.86 14.55
CA GLU A 15 -2.30 8.39 15.82
C GLU A 15 -3.26 9.46 16.41
N GLY A 16 -2.97 10.74 16.20
CA GLY A 16 -3.84 11.88 16.52
C GLY A 16 -4.98 12.14 15.54
N ARG A 17 -5.24 11.23 14.57
CA ARG A 17 -6.31 11.32 13.56
C ARG A 17 -6.30 12.62 12.72
N ARG A 18 -5.11 13.21 12.50
CA ARG A 18 -4.95 14.46 11.73
C ARG A 18 -4.88 14.26 10.21
N GLY A 19 -4.93 13.02 9.74
CA GLY A 19 -4.89 12.67 8.32
C GLY A 19 -4.48 11.22 8.08
N SER A 20 -4.57 10.77 6.83
CA SER A 20 -4.07 9.46 6.42
C SER A 20 -2.53 9.46 6.37
N ILE A 21 -1.90 8.28 6.51
CA ILE A 21 -0.44 8.14 6.34
C ILE A 21 -0.01 8.72 5.00
N LYS A 22 -0.73 8.39 3.92
CA LYS A 22 -0.41 8.85 2.57
C LYS A 22 -0.47 10.38 2.49
N GLY A 23 -1.56 11.00 2.94
CA GLY A 23 -1.69 12.46 2.91
C GLY A 23 -0.57 13.16 3.69
N LEU A 24 -0.30 12.70 4.92
CA LEU A 24 0.70 13.31 5.79
C LEU A 24 2.14 13.09 5.31
N VAL A 25 2.45 11.93 4.72
CA VAL A 25 3.78 11.66 4.15
C VAL A 25 4.04 12.53 2.92
N TYR A 26 3.08 12.67 2.02
CA TYR A 26 3.23 13.52 0.83
C TYR A 26 3.27 15.01 1.19
N ALA A 27 2.54 15.42 2.23
CA ALA A 27 2.58 16.79 2.76
C ALA A 27 3.89 17.13 3.51
N SER A 28 4.72 16.14 3.85
CA SER A 28 5.96 16.37 4.62
C SER A 28 7.12 16.96 3.81
N SER A 29 6.98 17.06 2.48
CA SER A 29 8.03 17.49 1.53
C SER A 29 9.36 16.72 1.66
N PHE A 30 9.35 15.54 2.27
CA PHE A 30 10.55 14.73 2.43
C PHE A 30 10.99 14.13 1.09
N GLN A 31 12.26 14.32 0.72
CA GLN A 31 12.77 13.93 -0.61
C GLN A 31 12.48 12.47 -0.98
N ASN A 32 12.72 11.52 -0.06
CA ASN A 32 12.46 10.10 -0.32
C ASN A 32 11.14 9.65 0.30
N VAL A 33 10.04 10.07 -0.33
CA VAL A 33 8.66 9.78 0.09
C VAL A 33 8.39 8.28 0.23
N LYS A 34 8.89 7.45 -0.71
CA LYS A 34 8.71 5.99 -0.68
C LYS A 34 9.33 5.39 0.59
N GLN A 35 10.53 5.82 0.96
CA GLN A 35 11.21 5.36 2.16
C GLN A 35 10.48 5.80 3.43
N LEU A 36 10.08 7.06 3.50
CA LEU A 36 9.33 7.59 4.65
C LEU A 36 8.00 6.86 4.82
N TYR A 37 7.25 6.68 3.72
CA TYR A 37 5.97 5.98 3.71
C TYR A 37 6.11 4.55 4.24
N ALA A 38 7.07 3.78 3.71
CA ALA A 38 7.32 2.41 4.14
C ALA A 38 7.66 2.32 5.64
N LEU A 39 8.53 3.22 6.13
CA LEU A 39 8.93 3.25 7.54
C LEU A 39 7.75 3.58 8.47
N VAL A 40 6.93 4.57 8.11
CA VAL A 40 5.75 4.95 8.91
C VAL A 40 4.71 3.83 8.91
N CYS A 41 4.39 3.25 7.76
CA CYS A 41 3.43 2.14 7.65
C CYS A 41 3.85 0.96 8.51
N GLU A 42 5.11 0.52 8.40
CA GLU A 42 5.57 -0.62 9.18
C GLU A 42 5.70 -0.31 10.67
N THR A 43 6.16 0.89 11.05
CA THR A 43 6.20 1.29 12.47
C THR A 43 4.79 1.31 13.07
N GLN A 44 3.81 1.86 12.34
CA GLN A 44 2.42 1.90 12.78
C GLN A 44 1.83 0.48 12.90
N ARG A 45 2.15 -0.39 11.94
CA ARG A 45 1.70 -1.79 11.93
C ARG A 45 2.14 -2.55 13.18
N TYR A 46 3.36 -2.28 13.67
CA TYR A 46 3.86 -2.86 14.92
C TYR A 46 3.63 -1.97 16.15
N SER A 47 2.84 -0.89 16.07
CA SER A 47 2.74 0.13 17.13
C SER A 47 2.45 -0.46 18.52
N ALA A 48 1.45 -1.35 18.63
CA ALA A 48 1.12 -2.01 19.90
C ALA A 48 2.21 -2.95 20.43
N VAL A 49 2.97 -3.61 19.54
CA VAL A 49 4.11 -4.45 19.92
C VAL A 49 5.25 -3.57 20.42
N LEU A 50 5.53 -2.47 19.73
CA LEU A 50 6.56 -1.51 20.09
C LEU A 50 6.25 -0.84 21.42
N ASP A 51 5.00 -0.45 21.67
CA ASP A 51 4.56 0.11 22.95
C ASP A 51 4.83 -0.84 24.12
N ALA A 52 4.48 -2.13 23.98
CA ALA A 52 4.73 -3.14 25.00
C ALA A 52 6.24 -3.32 25.27
N VAL A 53 7.05 -3.42 24.21
CA VAL A 53 8.51 -3.58 24.33
C VAL A 53 9.15 -2.34 24.96
N ILE A 54 8.77 -1.13 24.53
CA ILE A 54 9.29 0.14 25.07
C ILE A 54 8.94 0.29 26.55
N ALA A 55 7.71 -0.05 26.93
CA ALA A 55 7.25 -0.01 28.32
C ALA A 55 7.98 -1.02 29.20
N GLY A 56 8.07 -2.29 28.79
CA GLY A 56 8.81 -3.33 29.52
C GLY A 56 10.30 -2.99 29.66
N ALA A 57 10.87 -2.41 28.60
CA ALA A 57 12.27 -1.97 28.59
C ALA A 57 12.49 -0.67 29.39
N GLY A 58 11.43 -0.02 29.88
CA GLY A 58 11.53 1.23 30.63
C GLY A 58 12.26 2.34 29.88
N LEU A 59 12.29 2.29 28.54
CA LEU A 59 13.16 3.13 27.71
C LEU A 59 12.85 4.62 27.92
N LEU A 60 11.58 5.00 27.92
CA LEU A 60 11.15 6.38 28.11
C LEU A 60 11.34 6.88 29.55
N ARG A 61 11.46 5.97 30.54
CA ARG A 61 11.80 6.33 31.92
C ARG A 61 13.29 6.65 32.04
N ALA A 62 14.14 5.88 31.35
CA ALA A 62 15.59 6.10 31.31
C ALA A 62 15.96 7.34 30.47
N GLU A 63 15.32 7.53 29.32
CA GLU A 63 15.65 8.57 28.35
C GLU A 63 14.55 9.65 28.29
N LYS A 64 14.46 10.51 29.32
CA LYS A 64 13.37 11.52 29.45
C LYS A 64 13.24 12.49 28.27
N LYS A 65 14.33 12.73 27.52
CA LYS A 65 14.35 13.61 26.33
C LYS A 65 13.86 12.91 25.05
N LEU A 66 13.71 11.59 25.08
CA LEU A 66 13.28 10.80 23.92
C LEU A 66 11.75 10.85 23.79
N ARG A 67 11.26 11.38 22.67
CA ARG A 67 9.81 11.46 22.42
C ARG A 67 9.23 10.06 22.14
N PRO A 68 8.00 9.73 22.59
CA PRO A 68 7.41 8.40 22.43
C PRO A 68 7.36 7.88 20.99
N HIS A 69 6.82 8.67 20.06
CA HIS A 69 6.72 8.27 18.64
C HIS A 69 8.10 8.10 17.98
N LEU A 70 9.10 8.85 18.43
CA LEU A 70 10.48 8.68 17.97
C LEU A 70 11.07 7.39 18.52
N ALA A 71 10.82 7.07 19.80
CA ALA A 71 11.20 5.78 20.37
C ALA A 71 10.59 4.61 19.58
N LYS A 72 9.30 4.67 19.21
CA LYS A 72 8.64 3.66 18.37
C LYS A 72 9.40 3.43 17.06
N VAL A 73 9.67 4.50 16.30
CA VAL A 73 10.37 4.42 15.01
C VAL A 73 11.78 3.83 15.17
N LEU A 74 12.52 4.28 16.18
CA LEU A 74 13.89 3.81 16.43
C LEU A 74 13.91 2.34 16.88
N VAL A 75 13.01 1.93 17.77
CA VAL A 75 12.92 0.54 18.25
C VAL A 75 12.45 -0.39 17.13
N TYR A 76 11.54 0.06 16.26
CA TYR A 76 11.17 -0.68 15.05
C TYR A 76 12.40 -0.97 14.19
N GLU A 77 13.18 0.05 13.81
CA GLU A 77 14.38 -0.13 12.98
C GLU A 77 15.43 -1.04 13.63
N LEU A 78 15.57 -1.00 14.95
CA LEU A 78 16.52 -1.82 15.70
C LEU A 78 16.13 -3.30 15.74
N LEU A 79 14.84 -3.59 15.95
CA LEU A 79 14.37 -4.94 16.30
C LEU A 79 13.66 -5.67 15.15
N LEU A 80 12.96 -4.95 14.29
CA LEU A 80 12.01 -5.48 13.31
C LEU A 80 12.30 -5.02 11.87
N GLY A 81 12.93 -3.85 11.72
CA GLY A 81 13.30 -3.27 10.43
C GLY A 81 14.60 -3.83 9.85
N LYS A 82 15.10 -3.18 8.80
CA LYS A 82 16.33 -3.59 8.10
C LYS A 82 17.62 -3.04 8.75
N GLY A 83 17.52 -2.52 9.97
CA GLY A 83 18.59 -1.80 10.65
C GLY A 83 18.80 -0.38 10.13
N PHE A 84 19.52 0.41 10.92
CA PHE A 84 19.69 1.85 10.67
C PHE A 84 20.43 2.15 9.38
N ARG A 85 19.75 2.80 8.44
CA ARG A 85 20.39 3.32 7.22
C ARG A 85 21.23 4.56 7.53
N GLY A 86 22.49 4.57 7.10
CA GLY A 86 23.43 5.65 7.40
C GLY A 86 23.95 5.63 8.84
N GLY A 87 23.99 4.46 9.48
CA GLY A 87 24.68 4.25 10.76
C GLY A 87 23.93 4.72 12.00
N GLY A 88 22.66 5.15 11.90
CA GLY A 88 21.84 5.52 13.07
C GLY A 88 22.19 6.86 13.73
N GLY A 89 23.28 7.50 13.28
CA GLY A 89 23.72 8.82 13.72
C GLY A 89 23.72 8.97 15.24
N ARG A 90 23.17 10.09 15.73
CA ARG A 90 23.11 10.42 17.16
C ARG A 90 22.30 9.45 18.02
N TRP A 91 21.46 8.59 17.41
CA TRP A 91 20.60 7.67 18.15
C TRP A 91 21.25 6.31 18.41
N ARG A 92 22.27 5.95 17.63
CA ARG A 92 22.94 4.66 17.75
C ARG A 92 23.50 4.42 19.17
N PRO A 93 24.27 5.34 19.80
CA PRO A 93 24.79 5.11 21.14
C PRO A 93 23.69 4.94 22.20
N LEU A 94 22.59 5.69 22.06
CA LEU A 94 21.43 5.57 22.95
C LEU A 94 20.82 4.17 22.82
N LEU A 95 20.62 3.69 21.60
CA LEU A 95 19.98 2.40 21.36
C LEU A 95 20.87 1.22 21.73
N GLU A 96 22.18 1.30 21.50
CA GLU A 96 23.16 0.28 21.89
C GLU A 96 23.13 0.06 23.41
N ARG A 97 23.05 1.13 24.21
CA ARG A 97 22.92 1.05 25.68
C ARG A 97 21.69 0.27 26.15
N HIS A 98 20.58 0.36 25.41
CA HIS A 98 19.30 -0.28 25.76
C HIS A 98 19.01 -1.54 24.95
N GLN A 99 19.90 -1.92 24.01
CA GLN A 99 19.63 -2.95 23.00
C GLN A 99 19.35 -4.33 23.63
N ALA A 100 20.14 -4.73 24.62
CA ALA A 100 19.99 -6.02 25.28
C ALA A 100 18.61 -6.14 25.95
N ARG A 101 18.18 -5.10 26.66
CA ARG A 101 16.88 -5.06 27.33
C ARG A 101 15.72 -5.04 26.34
N LEU A 102 15.82 -4.24 25.28
CA LEU A 102 14.82 -4.18 24.22
C LEU A 102 14.64 -5.53 23.51
N LYS A 103 15.75 -6.24 23.21
CA LYS A 103 15.71 -7.58 22.64
C LYS A 103 15.10 -8.61 23.60
N ALA A 104 15.44 -8.54 24.88
CA ALA A 104 14.89 -9.44 25.91
C ALA A 104 13.37 -9.27 26.05
N GLU A 105 12.87 -8.03 26.07
CA GLU A 105 11.43 -7.75 26.14
C GLU A 105 10.67 -8.23 24.90
N LEU A 106 11.25 -8.07 23.70
CA LEU A 106 10.66 -8.63 22.49
C LEU A 106 10.59 -10.17 22.55
N ALA A 107 11.66 -10.82 23.01
CA ALA A 107 11.69 -12.28 23.17
C ALA A 107 10.66 -12.74 24.21
N ARG A 108 10.54 -12.04 25.34
CA ARG A 108 9.52 -12.31 26.37
C ARG A 108 8.11 -12.20 25.80
N LEU A 109 7.84 -11.16 25.02
CA LEU A 109 6.54 -10.95 24.38
C LEU A 109 6.20 -12.07 23.38
N LYS A 110 7.19 -12.55 22.61
CA LYS A 110 7.05 -13.70 21.72
C LYS A 110 6.67 -14.99 22.46
N VAL A 111 7.38 -15.28 23.55
CA VAL A 111 7.08 -16.44 24.41
C VAL A 111 5.68 -16.34 25.01
N GLN A 112 5.32 -15.17 25.54
CA GLN A 112 3.99 -14.94 26.12
C GLN A 112 2.87 -15.14 25.11
N ARG A 113 3.06 -14.71 23.86
CA ARG A 113 2.11 -14.89 22.76
C ARG A 113 2.23 -16.24 22.05
N ARG A 114 3.17 -17.09 22.46
CA ARG A 114 3.47 -18.41 21.87
C ARG A 114 3.78 -18.34 20.37
N VAL A 115 4.59 -17.36 19.97
CA VAL A 115 4.98 -17.15 18.57
C VAL A 115 6.51 -17.16 18.41
N SER A 116 6.99 -17.64 17.27
CA SER A 116 8.43 -17.68 16.96
C SER A 116 8.86 -16.52 16.05
N ARG A 117 8.05 -16.18 15.05
CA ARG A 117 8.37 -15.12 14.09
C ARG A 117 7.89 -13.75 14.56
N ASN A 118 8.53 -12.69 14.07
CA ASN A 118 8.12 -11.31 14.38
C ASN A 118 6.74 -11.02 13.79
N GLU A 119 6.44 -11.53 12.61
CA GLU A 119 5.18 -11.26 11.91
C GLU A 119 3.95 -11.81 12.65
N ASP A 120 4.15 -12.86 13.43
CA ASP A 120 3.10 -13.54 14.19
C ASP A 120 2.69 -12.76 15.46
N LEU A 121 3.50 -11.77 15.88
CA LEU A 121 3.16 -10.85 16.97
C LEU A 121 2.00 -9.91 16.60
N LEU A 122 1.71 -9.77 15.31
CA LEU A 122 0.63 -8.94 14.80
C LEU A 122 -0.72 -9.66 14.98
N GLN A 123 -1.77 -8.91 15.31
CA GLN A 123 -3.13 -9.45 15.40
C GLN A 123 -3.55 -10.07 14.05
N VAL A 124 -4.51 -10.99 14.05
CA VAL A 124 -4.91 -11.77 12.86
C VAL A 124 -5.28 -10.87 11.65
N GLY A 125 -5.73 -9.62 11.87
CA GLY A 125 -5.97 -8.61 10.83
C GLY A 125 -4.77 -7.72 10.43
N SER A 126 -3.61 -7.88 11.08
CA SER A 126 -2.36 -7.13 10.83
C SER A 126 -1.17 -8.04 10.48
N ARG A 127 -1.33 -9.35 10.64
CA ARG A 127 -0.40 -10.36 10.08
C ARG A 127 -0.20 -10.06 8.59
N PRO A 128 0.99 -10.30 8.03
CA PRO A 128 1.13 -10.44 6.60
C PRO A 128 0.52 -11.79 6.23
N GLY A 129 -0.78 -11.99 6.48
CA GLY A 129 -1.52 -12.93 5.66
C GLY A 129 -1.50 -12.32 4.27
N THR A 130 -0.67 -12.86 3.38
CA THR A 130 -0.80 -12.71 1.92
C THR A 130 -0.93 -11.29 1.34
N ALA A 131 -0.70 -10.21 2.11
CA ALA A 131 -0.65 -8.83 1.61
C ALA A 131 0.46 -8.64 0.57
N SER A 132 1.43 -9.55 0.53
CA SER A 132 2.49 -9.63 -0.49
C SER A 132 2.04 -10.23 -1.84
N GLN A 133 0.78 -10.64 -2.00
CA GLN A 133 0.34 -11.41 -3.17
C GLN A 133 -1.01 -10.99 -3.75
N VAL A 134 -1.57 -9.82 -3.38
CA VAL A 134 -2.73 -9.31 -4.12
C VAL A 134 -2.25 -8.98 -5.54
N PRO A 135 -2.82 -9.61 -6.59
CA PRO A 135 -2.42 -9.35 -7.95
C PRO A 135 -2.61 -7.88 -8.32
N ARG A 136 -1.83 -7.41 -9.27
CA ARG A 136 -1.95 -6.06 -9.82
C ARG A 136 -3.08 -6.04 -10.85
N PHE A 137 -4.20 -5.45 -10.47
CA PHE A 137 -5.34 -5.21 -11.36
C PHE A 137 -5.18 -3.92 -12.15
N VAL A 138 -5.45 -4.00 -13.45
CA VAL A 138 -5.26 -2.92 -14.41
C VAL A 138 -6.48 -2.88 -15.34
N ARG A 139 -7.32 -1.86 -15.19
CA ARG A 139 -8.46 -1.66 -16.08
C ARG A 139 -7.99 -1.01 -17.38
N VAL A 140 -8.41 -1.57 -18.50
CA VAL A 140 -8.23 -1.01 -19.83
C VAL A 140 -9.22 0.14 -20.02
N ASN A 141 -8.73 1.27 -20.53
CA ASN A 141 -9.56 2.42 -20.83
C ASN A 141 -10.14 2.29 -22.25
N THR A 142 -11.38 1.81 -22.35
CA THR A 142 -12.09 1.61 -23.62
C THR A 142 -12.40 2.88 -24.41
N LEU A 143 -12.21 4.06 -23.81
CA LEU A 143 -12.27 5.33 -24.53
C LEU A 143 -11.01 5.57 -25.40
N LYS A 144 -9.92 4.83 -25.16
CA LYS A 144 -8.62 5.06 -25.82
C LYS A 144 -8.02 3.84 -26.50
N THR A 145 -8.37 2.63 -26.08
CA THR A 145 -7.83 1.37 -26.60
C THR A 145 -8.79 0.22 -26.34
N SER A 146 -8.61 -0.92 -27.00
CA SER A 146 -9.30 -2.18 -26.67
C SER A 146 -8.44 -3.08 -25.73
N PRO A 147 -9.05 -4.06 -25.02
CA PRO A 147 -8.32 -5.14 -24.34
C PRO A 147 -7.37 -5.89 -25.26
N GLU A 148 -7.80 -6.16 -26.48
CA GLU A 148 -7.05 -6.89 -27.50
C GLU A 148 -5.76 -6.15 -27.85
N ASP A 149 -5.86 -4.84 -28.13
CA ASP A 149 -4.70 -3.99 -28.43
C ASP A 149 -3.74 -3.89 -27.23
N ALA A 150 -4.29 -3.79 -26.01
CA ALA A 150 -3.50 -3.74 -24.80
C ALA A 150 -2.73 -5.06 -24.57
N VAL A 151 -3.41 -6.20 -24.77
CA VAL A 151 -2.81 -7.54 -24.70
C VAL A 151 -1.68 -7.68 -25.72
N ASP A 152 -1.91 -7.27 -26.96
CA ASP A 152 -0.90 -7.35 -28.01
C ASP A 152 0.30 -6.43 -27.75
N TYR A 153 0.07 -5.25 -27.18
CA TYR A 153 1.14 -4.37 -26.75
C TYR A 153 2.04 -5.04 -25.69
N PHE A 154 1.45 -5.64 -24.65
CA PHE A 154 2.20 -6.36 -23.62
C PHE A 154 2.94 -7.59 -24.17
N LYS A 155 2.31 -8.34 -25.08
CA LYS A 155 2.98 -9.45 -25.79
C LYS A 155 4.23 -9.00 -26.53
N ARG A 156 4.17 -7.87 -27.26
CA ARG A 156 5.34 -7.27 -27.93
C ARG A 156 6.46 -6.84 -26.98
N GLN A 157 6.15 -6.59 -25.71
CA GLN A 157 7.14 -6.30 -24.66
C GLN A 157 7.69 -7.55 -23.94
N GLY A 158 7.34 -8.74 -24.43
CA GLY A 158 7.79 -10.01 -23.88
C GLY A 158 7.01 -10.46 -22.64
N PHE A 159 5.79 -9.97 -22.45
CA PHE A 159 4.85 -10.60 -21.51
C PHE A 159 4.15 -11.80 -22.16
N SER A 160 3.93 -12.85 -21.37
CA SER A 160 3.17 -14.04 -21.77
C SER A 160 1.71 -13.89 -21.34
N TYR A 161 0.82 -13.83 -22.32
CA TYR A 161 -0.62 -13.79 -22.08
C TYR A 161 -1.17 -15.20 -21.87
N GLN A 162 -1.86 -15.41 -20.74
CA GLN A 162 -2.38 -16.72 -20.32
C GLN A 162 -3.88 -16.90 -20.62
N GLY A 163 -4.48 -16.00 -21.41
CA GLY A 163 -5.92 -16.02 -21.68
C GLY A 163 -6.75 -15.36 -20.57
N ARG A 164 -8.03 -15.74 -20.49
CA ARG A 164 -8.93 -15.36 -19.40
C ARG A 164 -8.83 -16.40 -18.29
N ALA A 165 -8.70 -15.94 -17.05
CA ALA A 165 -8.71 -16.82 -15.89
C ALA A 165 -10.05 -17.55 -15.77
N SER A 166 -9.99 -18.80 -15.36
CA SER A 166 -11.13 -19.67 -15.08
C SER A 166 -11.45 -19.70 -13.58
N SER A 167 -10.47 -19.39 -12.73
CA SER A 167 -10.59 -19.44 -11.27
C SER A 167 -9.82 -18.32 -10.57
N LEU A 168 -10.07 -18.13 -9.27
CA LEU A 168 -9.25 -17.24 -8.44
C LEU A 168 -7.84 -17.79 -8.19
N GLU A 169 -7.61 -19.09 -8.39
CA GLU A 169 -6.31 -19.71 -8.22
C GLU A 169 -5.35 -19.30 -9.34
N ASP A 170 -5.86 -19.15 -10.57
CA ASP A 170 -5.09 -18.66 -11.73
C ASP A 170 -4.49 -17.28 -11.44
N LEU A 171 -5.28 -16.39 -10.82
CA LEU A 171 -4.83 -15.05 -10.43
C LEU A 171 -3.72 -15.11 -9.36
N ARG A 172 -3.81 -16.04 -8.41
CA ARG A 172 -2.81 -16.22 -7.34
C ARG A 172 -1.53 -16.90 -7.84
N ALA A 173 -1.64 -17.70 -8.90
CA ALA A 173 -0.52 -18.42 -9.50
C ALA A 173 0.36 -17.54 -10.39
N LEU A 174 -0.10 -16.34 -10.78
CA LEU A 174 0.63 -15.41 -11.63
C LEU A 174 2.03 -15.07 -11.07
N LYS A 175 3.06 -15.34 -11.87
CA LYS A 175 4.47 -15.04 -11.58
C LYS A 175 5.20 -14.59 -12.84
N GLY A 176 6.38 -13.99 -12.65
CA GLY A 176 7.25 -13.59 -13.76
C GLY A 176 6.60 -12.54 -14.68
N LYS A 177 6.84 -12.65 -15.99
CA LYS A 177 6.23 -11.78 -17.00
C LYS A 177 4.94 -12.38 -17.57
N CYS A 178 4.08 -12.94 -16.73
CA CYS A 178 2.78 -13.46 -17.16
C CYS A 178 1.66 -12.49 -16.80
N PHE A 179 0.58 -12.52 -17.57
CA PHE A 179 -0.65 -11.77 -17.28
C PHE A 179 -1.86 -12.45 -17.92
N LEU A 180 -3.05 -12.11 -17.45
CA LEU A 180 -4.31 -12.70 -17.90
C LEU A 180 -5.46 -11.69 -17.83
N LEU A 181 -6.60 -12.03 -18.42
CA LEU A 181 -7.86 -11.33 -18.22
C LEU A 181 -8.62 -11.88 -17.02
N ASP A 182 -9.28 -10.99 -16.27
CA ASP A 182 -10.17 -11.35 -15.18
C ASP A 182 -11.35 -12.23 -15.66
N PRO A 183 -11.82 -13.20 -14.85
CA PRO A 183 -12.96 -14.05 -15.21
C PRO A 183 -14.27 -13.30 -15.39
N LEU A 184 -14.48 -12.19 -14.67
CA LEU A 184 -15.77 -11.51 -14.58
C LEU A 184 -15.77 -10.17 -15.32
N LEU A 185 -14.64 -9.47 -15.33
CA LEU A 185 -14.53 -8.11 -15.88
C LEU A 185 -13.76 -8.14 -17.20
N PRO A 186 -14.43 -7.91 -18.35
CA PRO A 186 -13.82 -8.09 -19.68
C PRO A 186 -12.65 -7.12 -19.93
N GLU A 187 -12.69 -5.95 -19.30
CA GLU A 187 -11.71 -4.88 -19.45
C GLU A 187 -10.60 -4.91 -18.39
N LEU A 188 -10.52 -5.96 -17.56
CA LEU A 188 -9.60 -6.01 -16.42
C LEU A 188 -8.47 -7.01 -16.67
N LEU A 189 -7.27 -6.48 -16.86
CA LEU A 189 -6.04 -7.26 -16.90
C LEU A 189 -5.50 -7.48 -15.49
N VAL A 190 -4.88 -8.63 -15.27
CA VAL A 190 -4.31 -9.05 -14.00
C VAL A 190 -2.85 -9.43 -14.19
N PHE A 191 -1.99 -8.83 -13.38
CA PHE A 191 -0.54 -9.05 -13.36
C PHE A 191 -0.08 -9.54 -11.98
N PRO A 192 1.12 -10.12 -11.86
CA PRO A 192 1.74 -10.42 -10.57
C PRO A 192 1.82 -9.18 -9.67
N ALA A 193 1.74 -9.38 -8.35
CA ALA A 193 1.68 -8.31 -7.35
C ALA A 193 2.83 -7.27 -7.45
N GLN A 194 4.02 -7.73 -7.87
CA GLN A 194 5.25 -6.93 -7.97
C GLN A 194 5.40 -6.18 -9.29
N THR A 195 4.47 -6.34 -10.24
CA THR A 195 4.52 -5.63 -11.51
C THR A 195 4.17 -4.15 -11.29
N ASP A 196 5.15 -3.28 -11.51
CA ASP A 196 4.98 -1.82 -11.50
C ASP A 196 4.74 -1.33 -12.93
N LEU A 197 3.65 -0.59 -13.11
CA LEU A 197 3.21 -0.04 -14.40
C LEU A 197 3.04 1.49 -14.35
N HIS A 198 3.40 2.17 -13.25
CA HIS A 198 3.20 3.63 -13.14
C HIS A 198 4.02 4.42 -14.17
N ASP A 199 5.17 3.89 -14.61
CA ASP A 199 6.01 4.50 -15.64
C ASP A 199 5.76 3.92 -17.04
N HIS A 200 4.81 2.98 -17.16
CA HIS A 200 4.53 2.31 -18.41
C HIS A 200 3.91 3.28 -19.44
N PRO A 201 4.31 3.23 -20.73
CA PRO A 201 3.78 4.15 -21.75
C PRO A 201 2.25 4.14 -21.85
N LEU A 202 1.62 2.97 -21.79
CA LEU A 202 0.15 2.87 -21.81
C LEU A 202 -0.51 3.47 -20.57
N TYR A 203 0.14 3.44 -19.40
CA TYR A 203 -0.40 4.09 -18.21
C TYR A 203 -0.27 5.61 -18.31
N ARG A 204 0.90 6.12 -18.70
CA ARG A 204 1.13 7.56 -18.90
C ARG A 204 0.25 8.16 -20.00
N ALA A 205 -0.03 7.38 -21.04
CA ALA A 205 -0.97 7.75 -22.10
C ALA A 205 -2.44 7.62 -21.67
N GLY A 206 -2.75 7.12 -20.47
CA GLY A 206 -4.13 6.94 -19.98
C GLY A 206 -4.91 5.79 -20.64
N HIS A 207 -4.21 4.86 -21.31
CA HIS A 207 -4.81 3.63 -21.87
C HIS A 207 -5.06 2.59 -20.78
N LEU A 208 -4.31 2.68 -19.68
CA LEU A 208 -4.43 1.79 -18.52
C LEU A 208 -4.70 2.61 -17.25
N ILE A 209 -5.57 2.07 -16.40
CA ILE A 209 -5.91 2.64 -15.10
C ILE A 209 -5.66 1.58 -14.03
N LEU A 210 -4.80 1.90 -13.06
CA LEU A 210 -4.52 1.01 -11.93
C LEU A 210 -5.67 1.07 -10.94
N GLN A 211 -6.55 0.07 -10.98
CA GLN A 211 -7.77 0.01 -10.20
C GLN A 211 -8.01 -1.40 -9.68
N ASP A 212 -8.24 -1.50 -8.37
CA ASP A 212 -8.58 -2.78 -7.73
C ASP A 212 -9.85 -3.40 -8.33
N LYS A 213 -9.89 -4.75 -8.41
CA LYS A 213 -11.02 -5.49 -8.96
C LYS A 213 -12.36 -5.09 -8.34
N ALA A 214 -12.42 -4.99 -7.01
CA ALA A 214 -13.66 -4.63 -6.32
C ALA A 214 -14.12 -3.21 -6.66
N SER A 215 -13.18 -2.30 -6.94
CA SER A 215 -13.47 -0.92 -7.34
C SER A 215 -14.06 -0.81 -8.75
N CYS A 216 -13.91 -1.83 -9.60
CA CYS A 216 -14.52 -1.87 -10.93
C CYS A 216 -16.00 -2.28 -10.90
N LEU A 217 -16.42 -3.05 -9.87
CA LEU A 217 -17.76 -3.62 -9.79
C LEU A 217 -18.89 -2.58 -9.72
N PRO A 218 -18.82 -1.49 -8.93
CA PRO A 218 -19.95 -0.56 -8.80
C PRO A 218 -20.39 0.07 -10.11
N ALA A 219 -19.44 0.54 -10.94
CA ALA A 219 -19.75 1.14 -12.23
C ALA A 219 -20.33 0.10 -13.21
N MET A 220 -19.77 -1.13 -13.20
CA MET A 220 -20.27 -2.23 -14.03
C MET A 220 -21.70 -2.62 -13.64
N LEU A 221 -21.98 -2.76 -12.35
CA LEU A 221 -23.32 -3.10 -11.85
C LEU A 221 -24.33 -1.97 -12.07
N LEU A 222 -23.89 -0.70 -12.01
CA LEU A 222 -24.75 0.44 -12.31
C LEU A 222 -25.14 0.48 -13.79
N ALA A 223 -24.25 0.01 -14.68
CA ALA A 223 -24.47 -0.14 -16.13
C ALA A 223 -25.20 1.06 -16.78
N PRO A 224 -24.71 2.30 -16.61
CA PRO A 224 -25.44 3.46 -17.11
C PRO A 224 -25.49 3.45 -18.64
N PRO A 225 -26.67 3.67 -19.26
CA PRO A 225 -26.77 3.70 -20.71
C PRO A 225 -26.09 4.97 -21.27
N PRO A 226 -25.41 4.90 -22.43
CA PRO A 226 -24.87 6.07 -23.11
C PRO A 226 -25.91 7.18 -23.26
N GLY A 227 -25.51 8.42 -22.98
CA GLY A 227 -26.39 9.60 -23.01
C GLY A 227 -27.07 9.93 -21.68
N SER A 228 -27.04 9.04 -20.68
CA SER A 228 -27.64 9.30 -19.37
C SER A 228 -26.87 10.32 -18.52
N HIS A 229 -27.53 10.78 -17.46
CA HIS A 229 -26.94 11.63 -16.43
C HIS A 229 -26.63 10.78 -15.18
N VAL A 230 -25.38 10.81 -14.72
CA VAL A 230 -24.91 10.00 -13.59
C VAL A 230 -24.30 10.88 -12.50
N LEU A 231 -24.55 10.55 -11.24
CA LEU A 231 -23.96 11.20 -10.07
C LEU A 231 -22.92 10.28 -9.43
N ASP A 232 -21.67 10.74 -9.33
CA ASP A 232 -20.63 10.12 -8.51
C ASP A 232 -20.38 11.02 -7.29
N ALA A 233 -21.01 10.68 -6.16
CA ALA A 233 -21.11 11.56 -5.00
C ALA A 233 -19.81 11.67 -4.16
N CYS A 234 -18.90 10.69 -4.28
CA CYS A 234 -17.61 10.63 -3.58
C CYS A 234 -16.54 10.19 -4.59
N ALA A 235 -16.27 11.08 -5.54
CA ALA A 235 -15.61 10.76 -6.79
C ALA A 235 -14.09 10.62 -6.65
N ALA A 236 -13.43 11.34 -5.75
CA ALA A 236 -11.96 11.36 -5.68
C ALA A 236 -11.41 9.97 -5.29
N PRO A 237 -10.33 9.50 -5.93
CA PRO A 237 -9.50 10.19 -6.93
C PRO A 237 -9.96 10.03 -8.41
N GLY A 238 -11.16 9.54 -8.69
CA GLY A 238 -11.77 9.52 -10.03
C GLY A 238 -11.77 8.16 -10.75
N ASN A 239 -11.34 7.09 -10.08
CA ASN A 239 -11.24 5.76 -10.70
C ASN A 239 -12.61 5.20 -11.13
N LYS A 240 -13.67 5.44 -10.37
CA LYS A 240 -15.03 5.01 -10.71
C LYS A 240 -15.66 5.95 -11.73
N THR A 241 -15.48 7.26 -11.53
CA THR A 241 -15.93 8.30 -12.46
C THR A 241 -15.42 8.07 -13.88
N SER A 242 -14.12 7.77 -14.05
CA SER A 242 -13.54 7.43 -15.36
C SER A 242 -14.05 6.10 -15.92
N HIS A 243 -14.43 5.14 -15.07
CA HIS A 243 -15.06 3.90 -15.51
C HIS A 243 -16.50 4.17 -16.00
N LEU A 244 -17.25 5.02 -15.31
CA LEU A 244 -18.58 5.46 -15.75
C LEU A 244 -18.49 6.16 -17.12
N ALA A 245 -17.49 7.03 -17.34
CA ALA A 245 -17.29 7.69 -18.62
C ALA A 245 -17.04 6.69 -19.76
N ALA A 246 -16.30 5.62 -19.48
CA ALA A 246 -16.05 4.54 -20.43
C ALA A 246 -17.34 3.76 -20.78
N LEU A 247 -18.16 3.42 -19.77
CA LEU A 247 -19.45 2.73 -19.98
C LEU A 247 -20.45 3.59 -20.76
N LEU A 248 -20.47 4.90 -20.46
CA LEU A 248 -21.26 5.90 -21.18
C LEU A 248 -20.77 6.15 -22.62
N ARG A 249 -19.65 5.54 -23.04
CA ARG A 249 -18.99 5.81 -24.34
C ARG A 249 -18.75 7.30 -24.58
N ASN A 250 -18.46 8.02 -23.50
CA ASN A 250 -18.29 9.47 -23.48
C ASN A 250 -19.53 10.26 -23.96
N GLN A 251 -20.74 9.71 -23.79
CA GLN A 251 -22.01 10.35 -24.12
C GLN A 251 -22.86 10.55 -22.86
N GLY A 252 -23.41 11.76 -22.66
CA GLY A 252 -24.20 12.12 -21.49
C GLY A 252 -23.45 13.05 -20.53
N LYS A 253 -23.77 12.99 -19.23
CA LYS A 253 -23.12 13.83 -18.20
C LYS A 253 -22.83 13.03 -16.94
N ILE A 254 -21.66 13.27 -16.34
CA ILE A 254 -21.31 12.77 -15.00
C ILE A 254 -21.11 13.97 -14.09
N PHE A 255 -21.87 14.04 -13.01
CA PHE A 255 -21.69 15.00 -11.94
C PHE A 255 -20.83 14.34 -10.86
N ALA A 256 -19.59 14.77 -10.72
CA ALA A 256 -18.62 14.19 -9.80
C ALA A 256 -18.35 15.16 -8.65
N PHE A 257 -18.55 14.71 -7.42
CA PHE A 257 -18.35 15.51 -6.21
C PHE A 257 -17.38 14.81 -5.27
N ASP A 258 -16.55 15.58 -4.57
CA ASP A 258 -15.76 15.09 -3.45
C ASP A 258 -15.55 16.24 -2.45
N ARG A 259 -15.15 15.92 -1.22
CA ARG A 259 -14.90 16.90 -0.16
C ARG A 259 -13.43 17.26 -0.05
N ASP A 260 -12.55 16.36 -0.46
CA ASP A 260 -11.09 16.50 -0.28
C ASP A 260 -10.46 17.58 -1.18
#